data_AF-A0A645EPP8-F1
#
_entry.id   AF-A0A645EPP8-F1
#
_cell.length_a   1.000
_cell.length_b   1.000
_cell.length_c   1.000
_cell.angle_alpha   90.00
_cell.angle_beta   90.00
_cell.angle_gamma   90.00
#
_symmetry.space_group_name_H-M   'P 1'
#
loop_
_entity.id
_entity.type
_entity.pdbx_description
1 polymer ?
#
loop_
_entity_poly.entity_id
_entity_poly.type
_entity_poly.pdbx_seq_one_letter_code
_entity_poly.pdbx_strand_id
1 'polypeptide(L)'
;MHEFGIIFFVIGFALFCWALFENAYFSTVVRVQVNEGQNVCESGPYEFVRHPGYTGACLQSLGTGMILGSWWGLGVAIVAIALLVWRTRLEDAALIKELPGYNEFSHHVKYRLLPRLW
;
A
#
# COMPACT_ATOMS: atom_id res chain seq x y z
N MET A 1 -19.75 0.87 15.87
CA MET A 1 -18.31 1.03 15.56
C MET A 1 -17.68 -0.26 15.08
N HIS A 2 -17.94 -1.41 15.71
CA HIS A 2 -17.39 -2.72 15.29
C HIS A 2 -17.74 -3.13 13.86
N GLU A 3 -19.00 -2.96 13.42
CA GLU A 3 -19.44 -3.31 12.07
C GLU A 3 -18.71 -2.52 10.98
N PHE A 4 -18.53 -1.21 11.18
CA PHE A 4 -17.73 -0.36 10.29
C PHE A 4 -16.26 -0.81 10.25
N GLY A 5 -15.69 -1.18 11.40
CA GLY A 5 -14.33 -1.71 11.47
C GLY A 5 -14.14 -2.99 10.67
N ILE A 6 -15.13 -3.90 10.69
CA ILE A 6 -15.13 -5.12 9.87
C ILE A 6 -15.16 -4.77 8.39
N ILE A 7 -16.01 -3.82 7.97
CA ILE A 7 -16.08 -3.37 6.58
C ILE A 7 -14.72 -2.82 6.12
N PHE A 8 -14.08 -1.94 6.91
CA PHE A 8 -12.76 -1.42 6.59
C PHE A 8 -11.69 -2.52 6.51
N PHE A 9 -11.73 -3.48 7.42
CA PHE A 9 -10.81 -4.60 7.43
C PHE A 9 -10.96 -5.46 6.17
N VAL A 10 -12.19 -5.85 5.83
CA VAL A 10 -12.48 -6.70 4.67
C VAL A 10 -12.10 -6.00 3.36
N ILE A 11 -12.43 -4.71 3.20
CA ILE A 11 -12.05 -3.93 2.02
C ILE A 11 -10.52 -3.84 1.92
N GLY A 12 -9.86 -3.52 3.04
CA GLY A 12 -8.40 -3.44 3.07
C GLY A 12 -7.71 -4.77 2.77
N PHE A 13 -8.28 -5.87 3.23
CA PHE A 13 -7.80 -7.22 2.96
C PHE A 13 -8.00 -7.61 1.49
N ALA A 14 -9.18 -7.35 0.93
CA ALA A 14 -9.47 -7.60 -0.48
C ALA A 14 -8.52 -6.82 -1.40
N LEU A 15 -8.26 -5.54 -1.10
CA LEU A 15 -7.33 -4.72 -1.87
C LEU A 15 -5.89 -5.25 -1.76
N PHE A 16 -5.47 -5.69 -0.57
CA PHE A 16 -4.16 -6.29 -0.35
C PHE A 16 -4.01 -7.59 -1.16
N CYS A 17 -4.99 -8.48 -1.12
CA CYS A 17 -4.99 -9.71 -1.90
C CYS A 17 -4.98 -9.42 -3.40
N TRP A 18 -5.77 -8.45 -3.88
CA TRP A 18 -5.77 -8.08 -5.29
C TRP A 18 -4.40 -7.58 -5.75
N ALA A 19 -3.75 -6.72 -4.96
CA ALA A 19 -2.40 -6.26 -5.24
C ALA A 19 -1.37 -7.41 -5.25
N LEU A 20 -1.50 -8.36 -4.32
CA LEU A 20 -0.65 -9.55 -4.24
C LEU A 20 -0.82 -10.48 -5.45
N PHE A 21 -2.06 -10.65 -5.93
CA PHE A 21 -2.35 -11.51 -7.09
C PHE A 21 -1.89 -10.88 -8.41
N GLU A 22 -2.01 -9.56 -8.57
CA GLU A 22 -1.62 -8.86 -9.79
C GLU A 22 -0.11 -8.68 -9.90
N ASN A 23 0.58 -8.40 -8.80
CA ASN A 23 2.01 -8.13 -8.83
C ASN A 23 2.82 -9.37 -8.46
N ALA A 24 3.38 -10.05 -9.48
CA ALA A 24 4.26 -11.20 -9.30
C ALA A 24 5.54 -10.90 -8.49
N TYR A 25 5.94 -9.62 -8.40
CA TYR A 25 7.09 -9.14 -7.63
C TYR A 25 6.67 -8.50 -6.29
N PHE A 26 5.43 -8.73 -5.84
CA PHE A 26 4.94 -8.21 -4.57
C PHE A 26 5.79 -8.74 -3.42
N SER A 27 6.65 -7.89 -2.89
CA SER A 27 7.51 -8.19 -1.74
C SER A 27 7.23 -7.19 -0.62
N THR A 28 7.02 -7.69 0.59
CA THR A 28 6.90 -6.87 1.81
C THR A 28 8.25 -6.31 2.29
N VAL A 29 9.33 -6.62 1.58
CA VAL A 29 10.69 -6.15 1.81
C VAL A 29 11.11 -5.36 0.57
N VAL A 30 11.68 -4.16 0.78
CA VAL A 30 12.31 -3.36 -0.30
C VAL A 30 13.47 -4.18 -0.84
N ARG A 31 13.19 -4.97 -1.87
CA ARG A 31 14.19 -5.70 -2.64
C ARG A 31 13.99 -5.25 -4.07
N VAL A 32 14.77 -4.27 -4.48
CA VAL A 32 14.93 -4.04 -5.91
C VAL A 32 15.79 -5.21 -6.40
N GLN A 33 15.15 -6.21 -6.98
CA GLN A 33 15.84 -7.32 -7.64
C GLN A 33 16.29 -6.84 -9.02
N VAL A 34 17.19 -5.84 -9.04
CA VAL A 34 17.75 -5.24 -10.27
C VAL A 34 18.35 -6.31 -11.18
N ASN A 35 18.84 -7.42 -10.60
CA ASN A 35 19.50 -8.50 -11.33
C ASN A 35 18.57 -9.57 -11.95
N GLU A 36 17.26 -9.55 -11.67
CA GLU A 36 16.34 -10.60 -12.16
C GLU A 36 15.32 -10.12 -13.21
N GLY A 37 15.53 -8.93 -13.80
CA GLY A 37 14.63 -8.42 -14.85
C GLY A 37 13.25 -8.03 -14.32
N GLN A 38 13.19 -7.53 -13.09
CA GLN A 38 11.97 -7.01 -12.48
C GLN A 38 11.33 -5.92 -13.36
N ASN A 39 10.07 -6.11 -13.72
CA ASN A 39 9.27 -5.14 -14.48
C ASN A 39 8.26 -4.43 -13.58
N VAL A 40 7.89 -3.21 -13.95
CA VAL A 40 6.84 -2.45 -13.25
C VAL A 40 5.48 -3.10 -13.55
N CYS A 41 4.73 -3.43 -12.50
CA CYS A 41 3.34 -3.88 -12.63
C CYS A 41 2.45 -2.65 -12.70
N GLU A 42 1.77 -2.48 -13.84
CA GLU A 42 0.88 -1.36 -14.09
C GLU A 42 -0.60 -1.77 -14.18
N SER A 43 -0.93 -3.06 -13.96
CA SER A 43 -2.30 -3.59 -14.13
C SER A 43 -3.10 -3.66 -12.82
N GLY A 44 -4.42 -3.64 -12.95
CA GLY A 44 -5.33 -3.89 -11.83
C GLY A 44 -5.34 -2.72 -10.83
N PRO A 45 -5.09 -2.95 -9.54
CA PRO A 45 -5.14 -1.87 -8.55
C PRO A 45 -3.97 -0.88 -8.70
N TYR A 46 -2.91 -1.28 -9.42
CA TYR A 46 -1.75 -0.42 -9.70
C TYR A 46 -2.05 0.68 -10.72
N GLU A 47 -3.13 0.56 -11.51
CA GLU A 47 -3.60 1.63 -12.43
C GLU A 47 -4.11 2.86 -11.67
N PHE A 48 -4.55 2.67 -10.42
CA PHE A 48 -5.17 3.72 -9.61
C PHE A 48 -4.22 4.32 -8.59
N VAL A 49 -3.38 3.49 -7.95
CA VAL A 49 -2.42 3.88 -6.91
C VAL A 49 -1.15 3.07 -7.03
N ARG A 50 0.01 3.67 -6.73
CA ARG A 50 1.32 2.99 -6.84
C ARG A 50 1.52 1.89 -5.79
N HIS A 51 0.93 2.03 -4.60
CA HIS A 51 1.07 1.07 -3.51
C HIS A 51 -0.29 0.61 -2.95
N PRO A 52 -1.07 -0.16 -3.73
CA PRO A 52 -2.40 -0.62 -3.32
C PRO A 52 -2.33 -1.56 -2.11
N GLY A 53 -1.28 -2.37 -2.00
CA GLY A 53 -1.04 -3.22 -0.82
C GLY A 53 -0.89 -2.42 0.48
N TYR A 54 -0.15 -1.31 0.46
CA TYR A 54 0.00 -0.43 1.63
C TYR A 54 -1.30 0.31 1.95
N THR A 55 -2.07 0.67 0.93
CA THR A 55 -3.43 1.21 1.11
C THR A 55 -4.32 0.21 1.84
N GLY A 56 -4.30 -1.05 1.41
CA GLY A 56 -5.01 -2.15 2.09
C GLY A 56 -4.56 -2.36 3.54
N ALA A 57 -3.27 -2.29 3.81
CA ALA A 57 -2.72 -2.42 5.16
C ALA A 57 -3.11 -1.25 6.09
N CYS A 58 -3.19 -0.02 5.57
CA CYS A 58 -3.72 1.13 6.31
C CYS A 58 -5.19 0.91 6.71
N LEU A 59 -6.03 0.47 5.77
CA LEU A 59 -7.44 0.20 6.02
C LEU A 59 -7.63 -0.95 7.03
N GLN A 60 -6.84 -2.01 6.93
CA GLN A 60 -6.85 -3.11 7.91
C GLN A 60 -6.43 -2.65 9.30
N SER A 61 -5.42 -1.77 9.40
CA SER A 61 -4.96 -1.23 10.68
C SER A 61 -6.05 -0.37 11.35
N LEU A 62 -6.71 0.51 10.58
CA LEU A 62 -7.87 1.29 11.06
C LEU A 62 -9.04 0.38 11.47
N GLY A 63 -9.40 -0.57 10.61
CA GLY A 63 -10.47 -1.52 10.86
C GLY A 63 -10.24 -2.32 12.15
N THR A 64 -9.02 -2.82 12.34
CA THR A 64 -8.61 -3.55 13.55
C THR A 64 -8.74 -2.68 14.80
N GLY A 65 -8.25 -1.43 14.76
CA GLY A 65 -8.40 -0.49 15.88
C GLY A 65 -9.85 -0.20 16.24
N MET A 66 -10.74 -0.10 15.23
CA MET A 66 -12.19 0.06 15.43
C MET A 66 -12.87 -1.21 15.97
N ILE A 67 -12.47 -2.40 15.49
CA ILE A 67 -12.99 -3.71 15.94
C ILE A 67 -12.63 -3.95 17.40
N LEU A 68 -11.43 -3.55 17.83
CA LEU A 68 -11.00 -3.65 19.22
C LEU A 68 -11.78 -2.69 20.15
N GLY A 69 -12.48 -1.70 19.61
CA GLY A 69 -13.25 -0.71 20.38
C GLY A 69 -12.40 0.12 21.34
N SER A 70 -11.07 0.16 21.13
CA SER A 70 -10.10 0.75 22.05
C SER A 70 -9.46 1.99 21.44
N TRP A 71 -9.56 3.12 22.14
CA TRP A 71 -8.84 4.35 21.79
C TRP A 71 -7.34 4.14 21.69
N TRP A 72 -6.79 3.22 22.49
CA TRP A 72 -5.37 2.85 22.42
C TRP A 72 -5.06 2.07 21.15
N GLY A 73 -5.96 1.17 20.74
CA GLY A 73 -5.87 0.45 19.46
C GLY A 73 -5.90 1.38 18.25
N LEU A 74 -6.75 2.42 18.29
CA LEU A 74 -6.77 3.47 17.28
C LEU A 74 -5.48 4.30 17.27
N GLY A 75 -4.95 4.64 18.44
CA GLY A 75 -3.67 5.33 18.56
C GLY A 75 -2.52 4.54 17.91
N VAL A 76 -2.42 3.25 18.22
CA VAL A 76 -1.43 2.35 17.59
C VAL A 76 -1.64 2.25 16.08
N ALA A 77 -2.88 2.14 15.61
CA ALA A 77 -3.20 2.09 14.18
C ALA A 77 -2.73 3.36 13.46
N ILE A 78 -2.95 4.55 14.03
CA ILE A 78 -2.51 5.82 13.46
C ILE A 78 -0.98 5.87 13.36
N VAL A 79 -0.27 5.45 14.41
CA VAL A 79 1.20 5.39 14.39
C VAL A 79 1.70 4.41 13.33
N ALA A 80 1.08 3.23 13.21
CA ALA A 80 1.42 2.24 12.19
C ALA A 80 1.21 2.79 10.78
N ILE A 81 0.10 3.50 10.52
CA ILE A 81 -0.18 4.15 9.24
C ILE A 81 0.86 5.22 8.94
N ALA A 82 1.23 6.05 9.91
CA ALA A 82 2.25 7.08 9.72
C ALA A 82 3.61 6.48 9.36
N LEU A 83 4.02 5.40 10.04
CA LEU A 83 5.24 4.66 9.74
C LEU A 83 5.19 4.02 8.35
N LEU A 84 4.02 3.49 7.94
CA LEU A 84 3.84 2.91 6.62
C LEU A 84 3.94 3.98 5.52
N VAL A 85 3.29 5.14 5.71
CA VAL A 85 3.39 6.29 4.80
C VAL A 85 4.84 6.77 4.66
N TRP A 86 5.58 6.82 5.76
CA TRP A 86 7.01 7.15 5.74
C TRP A 86 7.81 6.11 4.94
N ARG A 87 7.57 4.82 5.20
CA ARG A 87 8.21 3.73 4.48
C ARG A 87 7.91 3.77 2.98
N THR A 88 6.66 4.03 2.59
CA THR A 88 6.26 4.17 1.19
C THR A 88 7.04 5.28 0.48
N ARG A 89 7.34 6.40 1.15
CA ARG A 89 8.17 7.47 0.57
C ARG A 89 9.58 6.99 0.24
N LEU A 90 10.18 6.23 1.16
CA LEU A 90 11.53 5.71 0.98
C LEU A 90 11.59 4.66 -0.12
N GLU A 91 10.60 3.77 -0.15
CA GLU A 91 10.47 2.74 -1.19
C GLU A 91 10.24 3.36 -2.57
N ASP A 92 9.30 4.30 -2.70
CA ASP A 92 9.03 5.00 -3.96
C ASP A 92 10.28 5.75 -4.47
N ALA A 93 11.04 6.39 -3.58
CA ALA A 93 12.29 7.06 -3.94
C ALA A 93 13.40 6.08 -4.36
N ALA A 94 13.45 4.89 -3.77
CA ALA A 94 14.37 3.83 -4.19
C ALA A 94 13.97 3.26 -5.55
N LEU A 95 12.68 2.97 -5.77
CA LEU A 95 12.14 2.46 -7.04
C LEU A 95 12.39 3.43 -8.20
N ILE A 96 12.21 4.75 -8.01
CA ILE A 96 12.53 5.75 -9.03
C ILE A 96 14.02 5.71 -9.44
N LYS A 97 14.92 5.39 -8.50
CA LYS A 97 16.38 5.37 -8.76
C LYS A 97 16.86 4.05 -9.36
N GLU A 98 16.28 2.94 -8.91
CA GLU A 98 16.84 1.61 -9.16
C GLU A 98 16.00 0.76 -10.13
N LEU A 99 14.71 1.09 -10.36
CA LEU A 99 13.83 0.34 -11.25
C LEU A 99 13.59 1.10 -12.57
N PRO A 100 14.13 0.61 -13.71
CA PRO A 100 13.84 1.18 -15.03
C PRO A 100 12.34 1.17 -15.33
N GLY A 101 11.82 2.23 -15.96
CA GLY A 101 10.40 2.40 -16.28
C GLY A 101 9.52 2.87 -15.11
N TYR A 102 9.97 2.75 -13.85
CA TYR A 102 9.15 3.17 -12.70
C TYR A 102 8.93 4.69 -12.65
N ASN A 103 9.90 5.47 -13.13
CA ASN A 103 9.74 6.92 -13.20
C ASN A 103 8.59 7.31 -14.15
N GLU A 104 8.52 6.68 -15.32
CA GLU A 104 7.45 6.90 -16.31
C GLU A 104 6.09 6.45 -15.76
N PHE A 105 6.04 5.27 -15.14
CA PHE A 105 4.87 4.79 -14.40
C PHE A 105 4.40 5.80 -13.34
N SER A 106 5.32 6.36 -12.56
CA SER A 106 4.99 7.32 -11.50
C SER A 106 4.41 8.64 -12.02
N HIS A 107 4.70 8.99 -13.28
CA HIS A 107 4.09 10.13 -13.95
C HIS A 107 2.66 9.83 -14.42
N HIS A 108 2.37 8.59 -14.83
CA HIS A 108 1.02 8.14 -15.18
C HIS A 108 0.14 7.96 -13.92
N VAL A 109 0.66 7.27 -12.90
CA VAL A 109 -0.05 6.98 -11.65
C VAL A 109 0.43 7.91 -10.55
N LYS A 110 -0.21 9.08 -10.47
CA LYS A 110 0.20 10.15 -9.55
C LYS A 110 0.02 9.76 -8.07
N TYR A 111 -1.00 8.97 -7.76
CA TYR A 111 -1.37 8.65 -6.37
C TYR A 111 -0.49 7.56 -5.78
N ARG A 112 -0.02 7.77 -4.54
CA ARG A 112 0.82 6.77 -3.84
C ARG A 112 -0.04 5.78 -3.07
N LEU A 113 -0.97 6.30 -2.27
CA LEU A 113 -1.74 5.53 -1.29
C LEU A 113 -3.24 5.86 -1.32
N LEU A 114 -3.63 7.12 -1.55
CA LEU A 114 -5.04 7.48 -1.54
C LEU A 114 -5.37 8.41 -2.70
N PRO A 115 -6.33 8.06 -3.57
CA PRO A 115 -6.80 8.96 -4.61
C PRO A 115 -7.19 10.32 -4.01
N ARG A 116 -6.69 11.41 -4.60
CA ARG A 116 -6.97 12.83 -4.28
C ARG A 116 -6.36 13.41 -3.00
N LEU A 117 -5.96 12.59 -2.03
CA LEU A 117 -5.23 13.07 -0.85
C LEU A 117 -3.73 13.00 -1.06
N TRP A 118 -3.27 12.00 -1.84
CA TRP A 118 -1.86 11.82 -2.12
C TRP A 118 -1.55 10.80 -3.22
#